data_AF-A0A1G3TG88-F1
#
_entry.id   AF-A0A1G3TG88-F1
#
_cell.length_a   1.000
_cell.length_b   1.000
_cell.length_c   1.000
_cell.angle_alpha   90.00
_cell.angle_beta   90.00
_cell.angle_gamma   90.00
#
_symmetry.space_group_name_H-M   'P 1'
#
loop_
_entity.id
_entity.type
_entity.pdbx_description
1 polymer ?
#
loop_
_entity_poly.entity_id
_entity_poly.type
_entity_poly.pdbx_seq_one_letter_code
_entity_poly.pdbx_strand_id
1 'polypeptide(L)'
;MKTLTIQVEDNFMNDFLKFVGSCKDKVKITKDKNLEYDPYFYERQAELQQIRDDIKSGKAEMISHDDLWENIETHLKTKHS
;
A
#
# COMPACT_ATOMS: atom_id res chain seq x y z
N MET A 1 -5.09 26.35 6.44
CA MET A 1 -3.81 25.86 5.88
C MET A 1 -4.12 25.13 4.57
N LYS A 2 -3.21 25.16 3.60
CA LYS A 2 -3.29 24.33 2.37
C LYS A 2 -2.18 23.28 2.43
N THR A 3 -2.42 22.10 1.88
CA THR A 3 -1.46 20.98 1.85
C THR A 3 -1.02 20.75 0.41
N LEU A 4 0.28 20.47 0.22
CA LEU A 4 0.88 20.18 -1.09
C LEU A 4 1.90 19.05 -0.92
N THR A 5 1.92 18.12 -1.90
CA THR A 5 2.97 17.10 -2.02
C THR A 5 4.07 17.62 -2.94
N ILE A 6 5.33 17.48 -2.53
CA ILE A 6 6.50 17.98 -3.26
C ILE A 6 7.47 16.82 -3.44
N GLN A 7 7.92 16.58 -4.68
CA GLN A 7 9.05 15.70 -4.96
C GLN A 7 10.35 16.52 -4.90
N VAL A 8 11.35 16.00 -4.21
CA VAL A 8 12.63 16.66 -3.98
C VAL A 8 13.72 15.67 -4.32
N GLU A 9 14.75 16.10 -5.06
CA GLU A 9 15.91 15.25 -5.33
C GLU A 9 16.71 14.97 -4.05
N ASP A 10 17.20 13.74 -3.91
CA ASP A 10 17.94 13.29 -2.71
C ASP A 10 19.15 14.20 -2.39
N ASN A 11 19.86 14.65 -3.43
CA ASN A 11 21.02 15.55 -3.30
C ASN A 11 20.65 16.95 -2.75
N PHE A 12 19.39 17.38 -2.90
CA PHE A 12 18.88 18.69 -2.51
C PHE A 12 18.10 18.63 -1.19
N MET A 13 17.82 17.43 -0.67
CA MET A 13 16.93 17.21 0.47
C MET A 13 17.37 17.98 1.72
N ASN A 14 18.68 18.05 1.98
CA ASN A 14 19.22 18.80 3.12
C ASN A 14 19.02 20.32 2.99
N ASP A 15 19.20 20.88 1.80
CA ASP A 15 19.05 22.33 1.59
C ASP A 15 17.57 22.73 1.57
N PHE A 16 16.70 21.87 1.05
CA PHE A 16 15.26 22.03 1.19
C PHE A 16 14.82 22.05 2.65
N LEU A 17 15.29 21.12 3.49
CA LEU A 17 14.96 21.09 4.91
C LEU A 17 15.45 22.35 5.65
N LYS A 18 16.64 22.89 5.31
CA LYS A 18 17.11 24.17 5.84
C LYS A 18 16.19 25.33 5.43
N PHE A 19 15.82 25.40 4.15
CA PHE A 19 14.89 26.42 3.64
C PHE A 19 13.54 26.36 4.37
N VAL A 20 12.94 25.18 4.48
CA VAL A 20 11.67 25.00 5.21
C VAL A 20 11.83 25.35 6.69
N GLY A 21 12.96 24.99 7.31
CA GLY A 21 13.28 25.33 8.69
C GLY A 21 13.31 26.85 8.94
N SER A 22 13.75 27.66 7.97
CA SER A 22 13.69 29.13 8.07
C SER A 22 12.26 29.69 8.10
N CYS A 23 11.28 28.89 7.66
CA CYS A 23 9.87 29.24 7.58
C CYS A 23 9.00 28.49 8.61
N LYS A 24 9.60 27.98 9.69
CA LYS A 24 8.97 27.08 10.69
C LYS A 24 7.60 27.53 11.22
N ASP A 25 7.33 28.83 11.29
CA ASP A 25 6.05 29.37 11.80
C ASP A 25 4.97 29.45 10.71
N LYS A 26 5.35 29.29 9.44
CA LYS A 26 4.49 29.38 8.25
C LYS A 26 4.30 28.04 7.55
N VAL A 27 5.25 27.12 7.69
CA VAL A 27 5.26 25.81 7.04
C VAL A 27 5.37 24.71 8.09
N LYS A 28 4.51 23.70 7.97
CA LYS A 28 4.51 22.52 8.85
C LYS A 28 4.93 21.30 8.04
N ILE A 29 6.02 20.65 8.45
CA ILE A 29 6.38 19.32 7.96
C ILE A 29 5.57 18.30 8.76
N THR A 30 4.76 17.52 8.07
CA THR A 30 4.03 16.39 8.65
C THR A 30 4.52 15.11 8.02
N LYS A 31 4.90 14.14 8.86
CA LYS A 31 5.11 12.77 8.39
C LYS A 31 3.75 12.11 8.18
N ASP A 32 3.63 11.37 7.10
CA ASP A 32 2.48 10.51 6.90
C ASP A 32 2.56 9.33 7.88
N LYS A 33 1.58 9.22 8.77
CA LYS A 33 1.53 8.15 9.78
C LYS A 33 1.34 6.78 9.17
N ASN A 34 0.68 6.69 8.01
CA ASN A 34 0.48 5.42 7.34
C ASN A 34 1.81 4.86 6.84
N LEU A 35 2.68 5.74 6.32
CA LEU A 35 4.01 5.38 5.83
C LEU A 35 5.05 5.18 6.93
N GLU A 36 4.78 5.63 8.16
CA GLU A 36 5.69 5.49 9.30
C GLU A 36 5.82 4.03 9.75
N TYR A 37 4.70 3.31 9.81
CA TYR A 37 4.66 1.91 10.19
C TYR A 37 4.71 0.98 8.98
N ASP A 38 4.29 1.48 7.82
CA ASP A 38 4.13 0.70 6.61
C ASP A 38 4.54 1.49 5.35
N PRO A 39 5.79 1.32 4.89
CA PRO A 39 6.28 1.99 3.69
C PRO A 39 5.47 1.71 2.41
N TYR A 40 4.72 0.60 2.37
CA TYR A 40 3.95 0.17 1.20
C TYR A 40 2.43 0.32 1.39
N PHE A 41 2.01 1.15 2.36
CA PHE A 41 0.60 1.29 2.73
C PHE A 41 -0.31 1.57 1.54
N TYR A 42 0.06 2.55 0.70
CA TYR A 42 -0.76 2.95 -0.44
C TYR A 42 -0.79 1.92 -1.56
N GLU A 43 0.30 1.20 -1.78
CA GLU A 43 0.35 0.08 -2.73
C GLU A 43 -0.60 -1.03 -2.27
N ARG A 44 -0.49 -1.45 -1.01
CA ARG A 44 -1.38 -2.49 -0.45
C ARG A 44 -2.83 -2.05 -0.37
N GLN A 45 -3.09 -0.76 -0.12
CA GLN A 45 -4.44 -0.21 -0.17
C GLN A 45 -5.04 -0.33 -1.58
N ALA A 46 -4.26 0.00 -2.61
CA ALA A 46 -4.69 -0.11 -4.01
C ALA A 46 -4.92 -1.58 -4.41
N GLU A 47 -4.01 -2.48 -4.04
CA GLU A 47 -4.15 -3.93 -4.26
C GLU A 47 -5.41 -4.48 -3.60
N LEU A 48 -5.64 -4.14 -2.33
CA LEU A 48 -6.83 -4.58 -1.60
C LEU A 48 -8.12 -4.06 -2.24
N GLN A 49 -8.11 -2.81 -2.71
CA GLN A 49 -9.25 -2.24 -3.42
C GLN A 49 -9.53 -3.01 -4.71
N GLN A 50 -8.50 -3.32 -5.51
CA GLN A 50 -8.65 -4.12 -6.72
C GLN A 50 -9.18 -5.53 -6.43
N ILE A 51 -8.66 -6.20 -5.39
CA ILE A 51 -9.15 -7.52 -4.97
C ILE A 51 -10.64 -7.47 -4.63
N ARG A 52 -11.08 -6.45 -3.89
CA ARG A 52 -12.50 -6.27 -3.54
C ARG A 52 -13.37 -6.04 -4.77
N ASP A 53 -12.88 -5.29 -5.75
CA ASP A 53 -13.63 -5.00 -6.97
C ASP A 53 -13.67 -6.20 -7.93
N ASP A 54 -12.61 -6.99 -7.98
CA ASP A 54 -12.59 -8.28 -8.68
C ASP A 54 -13.58 -9.28 -8.05
N ILE A 55 -13.69 -9.31 -6.71
CA ILE A 55 -14.71 -10.12 -6.02
C ILE A 55 -16.12 -9.65 -6.37
N LYS A 56 -16.39 -8.35 -6.29
CA LYS A 56 -17.73 -7.80 -6.58
C LYS A 56 -18.15 -7.98 -8.04
N SER A 57 -17.20 -7.93 -8.97
CA SER A 57 -17.46 -8.14 -10.40
C SER A 57 -17.58 -9.62 -10.77
N GLY A 58 -17.30 -10.54 -9.83
CA GLY A 58 -17.28 -11.99 -10.08
C GLY A 58 -16.04 -12.47 -10.83
N LYS A 59 -15.04 -11.61 -11.03
CA LYS A 59 -13.75 -11.97 -11.64
C LYS A 59 -12.87 -12.79 -10.69
N ALA A 60 -13.06 -12.61 -9.38
CA ALA A 60 -12.49 -13.45 -8.34
C ALA A 60 -13.61 -13.98 -7.43
N GLU A 61 -13.42 -15.16 -6.87
CA GLU A 61 -14.40 -15.77 -5.97
C GLU A 61 -13.84 -15.84 -4.55
N MET A 62 -14.70 -15.62 -3.56
CA MET A 62 -14.37 -15.93 -2.17
C MET A 62 -14.72 -17.39 -1.92
N ILE A 63 -13.71 -18.23 -1.73
CA ILE A 63 -13.87 -19.64 -1.42
C ILE A 63 -13.80 -19.87 0.09
N SER A 64 -14.50 -20.89 0.57
CA SER A 64 -14.40 -21.28 1.98
C SER A 64 -13.05 -21.93 2.28
N HIS A 65 -12.70 -22.00 3.57
CA HIS A 65 -11.48 -22.68 4.00
C HIS A 65 -11.48 -24.16 3.62
N ASP A 66 -12.63 -24.83 3.76
CA ASP A 66 -12.78 -26.25 3.49
C ASP A 66 -12.64 -26.51 1.98
N ASP A 67 -13.30 -25.71 1.14
CA ASP A 67 -13.18 -25.82 -0.32
C ASP A 67 -11.74 -25.56 -0.80
N LEU A 68 -11.04 -24.61 -0.17
CA LEU A 68 -9.63 -24.34 -0.49
C LEU A 68 -8.77 -25.57 -0.20
N TRP A 69 -8.92 -26.19 0.97
CA TRP A 69 -8.11 -27.35 1.33
C TRP A 69 -8.45 -28.59 0.53
N GLU A 70 -9.73 -28.84 0.24
CA GLU A 70 -10.13 -29.95 -0.63
C GLU A 70 -9.51 -29.81 -2.03
N ASN A 71 -9.51 -28.58 -2.58
CA ASN A 71 -8.87 -28.29 -3.86
C ASN A 71 -7.35 -28.54 -3.83
N ILE A 72 -6.67 -28.10 -2.76
CA ILE A 72 -5.23 -28.33 -2.58
C ILE A 72 -4.93 -29.83 -2.48
N GLU A 73 -5.68 -30.57 -1.65
CA GLU A 73 -5.50 -32.01 -1.51
C GLU A 73 -5.71 -32.75 -2.83
N THR A 74 -6.76 -32.39 -3.57
CA THR A 74 -7.07 -32.96 -4.89
C THR A 74 -5.92 -32.69 -5.87
N HIS A 75 -5.39 -31.47 -5.89
CA HIS A 75 -4.24 -31.11 -6.75
C HIS A 75 -2.99 -31.93 -6.41
N LEU A 76 -2.72 -32.19 -5.13
CA LEU A 76 -1.57 -32.98 -4.71
C LEU A 76 -1.73 -34.47 -5.04
N LYS A 77 -2.91 -35.06 -4.83
CA LYS A 77 -3.20 -36.47 -5.16
C LYS A 77 -3.08 -36.75 -6.67
N THR A 78 -3.52 -35.81 -7.50
CA THR A 78 -3.50 -35.93 -8.96
C THR A 78 -2.11 -35.77 -9.58
N LYS A 79 -1.18 -35.07 -8.93
CA LYS A 79 0.22 -34.97 -9.39
C LYS A 79 1.12 -36.14 -8.98
N HIS A 80 0.67 -36.99 -8.07
CA HIS A 80 1.37 -38.18 -7.60
C HIS A 80 0.77 -39.50 -8.12
N SER A 81 -0.17 -39.43 -9.07
CA SER A 81 -0.73 -40.57 -9.81
C SER A 81 -0.18 -40.61 -11.23
#